data_AF-A0A930VXC0-F1
#
_entry.id   AF-A0A930VXC0-F1
#
_cell.length_a   1.000
_cell.length_b   1.000
_cell.length_c   1.000
_cell.angle_alpha   90.00
_cell.angle_beta   90.00
_cell.angle_gamma   90.00
#
_symmetry.space_group_name_H-M   'P 1'
#
loop_
_entity.id
_entity.type
_entity.pdbx_description
1 polymer ?
#
loop_
_entity_poly.entity_id
_entity_poly.type
_entity_poly.pdbx_seq_one_letter_code
_entity_poly.pdbx_strand_id
1 'polypeptide(L)'
;PHTLARYAEAGRYCGVEGKDDWDVFEKFVAKIEELKDFIGVKKTIKDYGVDEKYFLDTLDAMSEQAFNDQCTGANPRYPLISEIKDLYLDSYYDREATSYDI
;
A
#
# COMPACT_ATOMS: atom_id res chain seq x y z
N PRO A 1 9.58 -6.76 15.78
CA PRO A 1 8.81 -5.91 14.82
C PRO A 1 8.58 -4.51 15.41
N HIS A 2 9.16 -3.47 14.80
CA HIS A 2 9.01 -2.06 15.20
C HIS A 2 8.34 -1.23 14.10
N THR A 3 7.58 -1.88 13.22
CA THR A 3 7.09 -1.31 11.95
C THR A 3 6.26 -0.05 12.16
N LEU A 4 5.25 -0.08 13.05
CA LEU A 4 4.43 1.09 13.37
C LEU A 4 5.28 2.27 13.86
N ALA A 5 6.18 2.03 14.82
CA ALA A 5 7.05 3.07 15.37
C ALA A 5 7.98 3.68 14.30
N ARG A 6 8.47 2.87 13.35
CA ARG A 6 9.29 3.35 12.21
C ARG A 6 8.47 4.20 11.24
N TYR A 7 7.23 3.81 10.91
CA TYR A 7 6.35 4.65 10.09
C TYR A 7 5.96 5.94 10.80
N ALA A 8 5.70 5.90 12.10
CA ALA A 8 5.42 7.10 12.89
C ALA A 8 6.64 8.03 12.98
N GLU A 9 7.86 7.51 13.07
CA GLU A 9 9.09 8.30 12.97
C GLU A 9 9.21 9.00 11.60
N ALA A 10 8.95 8.28 10.50
CA ALA A 10 8.94 8.86 9.15
C ALA A 10 7.87 9.95 9.01
N GLY A 11 6.66 9.71 9.53
CA GLY A 11 5.59 10.71 9.56
C GLY A 11 6.00 11.99 10.30
N ARG A 12 6.57 11.86 11.50
CA ARG A 12 7.09 13.01 12.28
C ARG A 12 8.19 13.75 11.54
N TYR A 13 9.11 13.04 10.88
CA TYR A 13 10.15 13.65 10.05
C TYR A 13 9.54 14.47 8.89
N CYS A 14 8.44 14.00 8.31
CA CYS A 14 7.65 14.72 7.30
C CYS A 14 6.72 15.80 7.89
N GLY A 15 6.87 16.15 9.17
CA GLY A 15 6.09 17.19 9.85
C GLY A 15 4.64 16.79 10.14
N VAL A 16 4.35 15.49 10.32
CA VAL A 16 3.05 15.00 10.80
C VAL A 16 3.07 14.94 12.32
N GLU A 17 2.10 15.59 12.96
CA GLU A 17 1.91 15.59 14.41
C GLU A 17 0.72 14.71 14.82
N GLY A 18 0.89 13.96 15.90
CA GLY A 18 -0.14 13.09 16.44
C GLY A 18 0.07 12.76 17.91
N LYS A 19 -1.01 12.34 18.57
CA LYS A 19 -1.03 12.04 20.02
C LYS A 19 -0.27 10.76 20.39
N ASP A 20 -0.16 9.82 19.45
CA ASP A 20 0.52 8.54 19.57
C ASP A 20 1.00 8.06 18.19
N ASP A 21 1.68 6.91 18.13
CA ASP A 21 2.22 6.37 16.86
C ASP A 21 1.13 6.01 15.85
N TRP A 22 -0.05 5.56 16.30
CA TRP A 22 -1.18 5.23 15.42
C TRP A 22 -1.77 6.49 14.79
N ASP A 23 -1.98 7.55 15.58
CA ASP A 23 -2.47 8.84 15.06
C ASP A 23 -1.49 9.46 14.07
N VAL A 24 -0.18 9.37 14.32
CA VAL A 24 0.83 9.81 13.35
C VAL A 24 0.79 8.95 12.08
N PHE A 25 0.67 7.63 12.20
CA PHE A 25 0.61 6.73 11.06
C PHE A 25 -0.58 7.03 10.14
N GLU A 26 -1.79 7.11 10.69
CA GLU A 26 -3.01 7.40 9.92
C GLU A 26 -2.94 8.77 9.22
N LYS A 27 -2.48 9.80 9.94
CA LYS A 27 -2.27 11.13 9.34
C LYS A 27 -1.16 11.14 8.29
N PHE A 28 -0.14 10.30 8.44
CA PHE A 28 0.92 10.18 7.45
C PHE A 28 0.41 9.52 6.17
N VAL A 29 -0.42 8.49 6.27
CA VAL A 29 -1.14 7.90 5.12
C VAL A 29 -1.99 8.97 4.43
N ALA A 30 -2.80 9.72 5.19
CA ALA A 30 -3.62 10.81 4.62
C ALA A 30 -2.77 11.86 3.89
N LYS A 31 -1.64 12.27 4.46
CA LYS A 31 -0.71 13.24 3.83
C LYS A 31 -0.06 12.70 2.55
N ILE A 32 0.19 11.39 2.47
CA ILE A 32 0.66 10.74 1.24
C ILE A 32 -0.42 10.77 0.16
N GLU A 33 -1.68 10.51 0.50
CA GLU A 33 -2.80 10.62 -0.45
C GLU A 33 -3.00 12.06 -0.93
N GLU A 34 -2.97 13.05 -0.04
CA GLU A 34 -3.00 14.47 -0.42
C GLU A 34 -1.86 14.85 -1.38
N LEU A 35 -0.65 14.33 -1.15
CA LEU A 35 0.49 14.55 -2.02
C LEU A 35 0.27 13.92 -3.41
N LYS A 36 -0.23 12.67 -3.47
CA LYS A 36 -0.54 11.98 -4.72
C LYS A 36 -1.52 12.79 -5.56
N ASP A 37 -2.60 13.28 -4.94
CA ASP A 37 -3.59 14.13 -5.61
C ASP A 37 -2.96 15.44 -6.10
N PHE A 38 -2.16 16.11 -5.26
CA PHE A 38 -1.50 17.37 -5.60
C PHE A 38 -0.57 17.25 -6.83
N ILE A 39 0.17 16.14 -6.94
CA ILE A 39 1.10 15.91 -8.05
C ILE A 39 0.48 15.17 -9.25
N GLY A 40 -0.82 14.85 -9.19
CA GLY A 40 -1.56 14.22 -10.28
C GLY A 40 -1.35 12.72 -10.45
N VAL A 41 -0.94 12.01 -9.39
CA VAL A 41 -0.98 10.54 -9.35
C VAL A 41 -2.44 10.12 -9.24
N LYS A 42 -2.88 9.23 -10.13
CA LYS A 42 -4.28 8.77 -10.11
C LYS A 42 -4.51 7.81 -8.96
N LYS A 43 -5.74 7.80 -8.45
CA LYS A 43 -6.10 7.06 -7.24
C LYS A 43 -5.99 5.55 -7.42
N THR A 44 -6.47 5.04 -8.56
CA THR A 44 -6.49 3.60 -8.83
C THR A 44 -5.69 3.21 -10.07
N ILE A 45 -5.31 1.93 -10.14
CA ILE A 45 -4.74 1.33 -11.36
C ILE A 45 -5.73 1.47 -12.54
N LYS A 46 -7.03 1.33 -12.28
CA LYS A 46 -8.09 1.49 -13.27
C LYS A 46 -8.10 2.88 -13.91
N ASP A 47 -7.86 3.93 -13.14
CA ASP A 47 -7.88 5.32 -13.65
C ASP A 47 -6.77 5.60 -14.66
N TYR A 48 -5.72 4.77 -14.71
CA TYR A 48 -4.68 4.80 -15.74
C TYR A 48 -5.11 4.14 -17.07
N GLY A 49 -6.34 3.62 -17.17
CA GLY A 49 -6.89 3.02 -18.38
C GLY A 49 -6.53 1.54 -18.56
N VAL A 50 -6.14 0.86 -17.48
CA VAL A 50 -5.92 -0.60 -17.49
C VAL A 50 -7.27 -1.30 -17.62
N ASP A 51 -7.40 -2.18 -18.62
CA ASP A 51 -8.61 -2.97 -18.81
C ASP A 51 -8.79 -3.99 -17.68
N GLU A 52 -10.02 -4.11 -17.19
CA GLU A 52 -10.35 -4.96 -16.04
C GLU A 52 -10.15 -6.44 -16.34
N LYS A 53 -10.53 -6.87 -17.55
CA LYS A 53 -10.36 -8.27 -17.94
C LYS A 53 -8.87 -8.60 -18.02
N TYR A 54 -8.07 -7.76 -18.67
CA TYR A 54 -6.63 -7.92 -18.74
C TYR A 54 -5.97 -7.95 -17.35
N PHE A 55 -6.37 -7.04 -16.46
CA PHE A 55 -5.90 -7.00 -15.08
C PHE A 55 -6.20 -8.31 -14.34
N LEU A 56 -7.46 -8.77 -14.37
CA LEU A 56 -7.87 -10.01 -13.70
C LEU A 56 -7.24 -11.27 -14.31
N ASP A 57 -7.12 -11.33 -15.63
CA ASP A 57 -6.49 -12.45 -16.35
C ASP A 57 -4.99 -12.60 -16.00
N THR A 58 -4.33 -11.50 -15.63
CA THR A 58 -2.88 -11.48 -15.33
C THR A 58 -2.56 -11.43 -13.83
N LEU A 59 -3.56 -11.21 -12.97
CA LEU A 59 -3.41 -10.97 -11.54
C LEU A 59 -2.66 -12.07 -10.78
N ASP A 60 -2.95 -13.34 -11.07
CA ASP A 60 -2.27 -14.47 -10.41
C ASP A 60 -0.78 -14.49 -10.72
N ALA A 61 -0.43 -14.34 -12.00
CA ALA A 61 0.96 -14.30 -12.43
C ALA A 61 1.71 -13.08 -11.87
N MET A 62 1.08 -11.90 -11.84
CA MET A 62 1.66 -10.70 -11.21
C MET A 62 1.93 -10.90 -9.72
N SER A 63 1.02 -11.56 -9.00
CA SER A 63 1.15 -11.81 -7.56
C SER A 63 2.28 -12.80 -7.25
N GLU A 64 2.44 -13.87 -8.05
CA GLU A 64 3.57 -14.80 -7.94
C GLU A 64 4.92 -14.13 -8.26
N GLN A 65 4.95 -13.27 -9.28
CA GLN A 65 6.16 -12.53 -9.64
C GLN A 65 6.57 -11.57 -8.52
N ALA A 66 5.63 -10.81 -7.96
CA ALA A 66 5.88 -9.92 -6.83
C ALA A 66 6.38 -10.68 -5.60
N PHE A 67 5.84 -11.86 -5.31
CA PHE A 67 6.32 -12.71 -4.22
C PHE A 67 7.78 -13.16 -4.41
N ASN A 68 8.16 -13.49 -5.65
CA ASN A 68 9.51 -13.96 -5.99
C ASN A 68 10.52 -12.84 -6.24
N ASP A 69 10.10 -11.57 -6.20
CA ASP A 69 11.00 -10.43 -6.33
C ASP A 69 12.00 -10.39 -5.15
N GLN A 70 13.26 -10.10 -5.45
CA GLN A 70 14.33 -10.06 -4.45
C GLN A 70 14.08 -8.98 -3.38
N CYS A 71 13.27 -7.96 -3.68
CA CYS A 71 12.90 -6.92 -2.73
C CYS A 71 11.94 -7.44 -1.64
N THR A 72 11.10 -8.43 -1.95
CA THR A 72 10.05 -8.93 -1.03
C THR A 72 10.65 -9.58 0.22
N GLY A 73 11.84 -10.19 0.11
CA GLY A 73 12.54 -10.79 1.26
C GLY A 73 12.95 -9.78 2.34
N ALA A 74 13.05 -8.49 2.01
CA ALA A 74 13.37 -7.42 2.95
C ALA A 74 12.13 -6.76 3.59
N ASN A 75 10.92 -7.13 3.15
CA ASN A 75 9.69 -6.54 3.69
C ASN A 75 9.52 -6.92 5.16
N PRO A 76 9.17 -5.98 6.07
CA PRO A 76 9.06 -6.26 7.51
C PRO A 76 7.97 -7.28 7.86
N ARG A 77 7.02 -7.54 6.95
CA ARG A 77 6.06 -8.65 6.98
C ARG A 77 6.27 -9.50 5.73
N TYR A 78 6.66 -10.75 5.88
CA TYR A 78 6.75 -11.65 4.73
C TYR A 78 5.33 -12.03 4.26
N PRO A 79 4.91 -11.63 3.06
CA PRO A 79 3.52 -11.74 2.65
C PRO A 79 3.19 -13.12 2.07
N LEU A 80 1.92 -13.50 2.09
CA LEU A 80 1.39 -14.58 1.26
C LEU A 80 1.07 -14.05 -0.16
N ILE A 81 1.12 -14.93 -1.16
CA ILE A 81 0.70 -14.57 -2.54
C ILE A 81 -0.75 -14.06 -2.55
N SER A 82 -1.64 -14.64 -1.74
CA SER A 82 -3.02 -14.18 -1.60
C SER A 82 -3.13 -12.76 -1.03
N GLU A 83 -2.26 -12.40 -0.09
CA GLU A 83 -2.25 -11.04 0.49
C GLU A 83 -1.74 -10.01 -0.53
N ILE A 84 -0.74 -10.37 -1.35
CA ILE A 84 -0.31 -9.53 -2.48
C ILE A 84 -1.45 -9.35 -3.50
N LYS A 85 -2.17 -10.43 -3.80
CA LYS A 85 -3.31 -10.40 -4.72
C LYS A 85 -4.40 -9.45 -4.21
N ASP A 86 -4.69 -9.47 -2.91
CA ASP A 86 -5.65 -8.54 -2.30
C ASP A 86 -5.18 -7.09 -2.38
N LEU A 87 -3.89 -6.80 -2.16
CA LEU A 87 -3.33 -5.44 -2.34
C LEU A 87 -3.49 -4.92 -3.77
N TYR A 88 -3.31 -5.78 -4.78
CA TYR A 88 -3.55 -5.41 -6.17
C TYR A 88 -5.03 -5.08 -6.43
N LEU A 89 -5.94 -5.90 -5.90
CA LEU A 89 -7.38 -5.67 -6.03
C LEU A 89 -7.82 -4.39 -5.30
N ASP A 90 -7.28 -4.13 -4.12
CA ASP A 90 -7.53 -2.90 -3.35
C ASP A 90 -7.08 -1.68 -4.16
N SER A 91 -5.88 -1.74 -4.75
CA SER A 91 -5.32 -0.68 -5.60
C SER A 91 -6.06 -0.49 -6.92
N TYR A 92 -6.72 -1.53 -7.45
CA TYR A 92 -7.47 -1.45 -8.69
C TYR A 92 -8.90 -0.92 -8.49
N TYR A 93 -9.57 -1.34 -7.41
CA TYR A 93 -10.97 -1.02 -7.13
C TYR A 93 -11.19 0.08 -6.08
N ASP A 94 -10.12 0.68 -5.55
CA ASP A 94 -10.19 1.66 -4.43
C ASP A 94 -10.84 1.08 -3.17
N ARG A 95 -10.47 -0.16 -2.81
CA ARG A 95 -11.00 -0.81 -1.60
C ARG A 95 -10.15 -0.42 -0.39
N GLU A 96 -10.77 -0.35 0.78
CA GLU A 96 -10.03 -0.23 2.03
C GLU A 96 -9.17 -1.48 2.25
N ALA A 97 -7.93 -1.27 2.70
CA ALA A 97 -7.01 -2.36 3.03
C ALA A 97 -7.60 -3.25 4.13
N THR A 98 -7.53 -4.56 3.95
CA THR A 98 -8.42 -5.49 4.69
C THR A 98 -8.04 -5.79 6.14
N SER A 99 -6.86 -5.40 6.61
CA SER A 99 -6.58 -4.90 7.98
C SER A 99 -5.07 -4.74 8.16
N TYR A 100 -4.67 -3.91 9.13
CA TYR A 100 -3.28 -3.81 9.61
C TYR A 100 -2.95 -4.87 10.67
N ASP A 101 -3.89 -5.78 10.95
CA ASP A 101 -3.81 -6.64 12.11
C ASP A 101 -2.78 -7.76 11.93
N ILE A 102 -1.94 -7.87 12.96
CA ILE A 102 -1.16 -9.04 13.36
C ILE A 102 -1.71 -9.43 14.73
#